data_AF-A0A7C1XJX1-F1
#
_entry.id   AF-A0A7C1XJX1-F1
#
_cell.length_a   1.000
_cell.length_b   1.000
_cell.length_c   1.000
_cell.angle_alpha   90.00
_cell.angle_beta   90.00
_cell.angle_gamma   90.00
#
_symmetry.space_group_name_H-M   'P 1'
#
loop_
_entity.id
_entity.type
_entity.pdbx_description
1 polymer ?
#
loop_
_entity_poly.entity_id
_entity_poly.type
_entity_poly.pdbx_seq_one_letter_code
_entity_poly.pdbx_strand_id
1 'polypeptide(L)' 'MTSPESLNVVVGLSGGVDSSVAAMRLQEQGHAVRGVFMKNWEGDDTEDYCAAEADLADARAVSA' A
#
# COMPACT_ATOMS: atom_id res chain seq x y z
N MET A 1 -14.78 24.87 12.69
CA MET A 1 -14.28 23.73 11.91
C MET A 1 -13.04 23.22 12.61
N THR A 2 -13.16 22.12 13.34
CA THR A 2 -12.02 21.48 14.01
C THR A 2 -11.17 20.80 12.93
N SER A 3 -9.86 21.08 12.91
CA SER A 3 -8.92 20.29 12.10
C SER A 3 -9.06 18.81 12.46
N PRO A 4 -8.97 17.88 11.49
CA PRO A 4 -8.96 16.46 11.83
C PRO A 4 -7.77 16.17 12.75
N GLU A 5 -8.02 15.50 13.86
CA GLU A 5 -6.95 14.98 14.72
C GLU A 5 -6.06 14.04 13.90
N SER A 6 -4.75 14.21 13.97
CA SER A 6 -3.80 13.41 13.21
C SER A 6 -3.75 11.98 13.74
N LEU A 7 -4.42 11.06 13.06
CA LEU A 7 -4.38 9.62 13.35
C LEU A 7 -3.14 8.92 12.76
N ASN A 8 -2.74 7.81 13.40
CA ASN A 8 -1.82 6.83 12.82
C ASN A 8 -2.63 5.80 12.02
N VAL A 9 -2.38 5.70 10.72
CA VAL A 9 -3.15 4.84 9.80
C VAL A 9 -2.24 3.85 9.10
N VAL A 10 -2.62 2.58 9.10
CA VAL A 10 -1.96 1.54 8.32
C VAL A 10 -2.82 1.25 7.10
N VAL A 11 -2.25 1.35 5.90
CA VAL A 11 -2.92 1.08 4.63
C VAL A 11 -2.33 -0.16 4.00
N GLY A 12 -3.18 -1.11 3.62
CA GLY A 12 -2.78 -2.24 2.79
C GLY A 12 -2.47 -1.75 1.38
N LEU A 13 -1.20 -1.79 0.97
CA LEU A 13 -0.77 -1.48 -0.39
C LEU A 13 -0.67 -2.79 -1.17
N SER A 14 -1.45 -2.93 -2.24
CA SER A 14 -1.49 -4.15 -3.04
C SER A 14 -0.69 -4.06 -4.34
N GLY A 15 -0.06 -2.92 -4.63
CA GLY A 15 0.49 -2.58 -5.95
C GLY A 15 -0.54 -1.90 -6.87
N GLY A 16 -1.83 -1.93 -6.51
CA GLY A 16 -2.90 -1.32 -7.30
C GLY A 16 -3.18 0.15 -6.98
N VAL A 17 -3.74 0.86 -7.97
CA VAL A 17 -4.04 2.30 -7.92
C VAL A 17 -4.95 2.73 -6.77
N ASP A 18 -5.95 1.91 -6.41
CA ASP A 18 -6.93 2.28 -5.39
C ASP A 18 -6.26 2.44 -4.02
N SER A 19 -5.38 1.49 -3.67
CA SER A 19 -4.62 1.52 -2.42
C SER A 19 -3.63 2.68 -2.37
N SER A 20 -3.01 3.01 -3.52
CA SER A 20 -2.10 4.14 -3.69
C SER A 20 -2.79 5.47 -3.46
N VAL A 21 -3.94 5.68 -4.12
CA VAL A 21 -4.72 6.92 -3.98
C VAL A 21 -5.30 7.05 -2.58
N ALA A 22 -5.76 5.95 -1.96
CA ALA A 22 -6.23 5.97 -0.58
C ALA A 22 -5.12 6.42 0.40
N ALA A 23 -3.90 5.87 0.27
CA ALA A 23 -2.76 6.27 1.10
C ALA A 23 -2.39 7.74 0.89
N MET A 24 -2.32 8.20 -0.37
CA MET A 24 -2.03 9.59 -0.72
C MET A 24 -3.07 10.54 -0.11
N ARG A 25 -4.37 10.23 -0.21
CA ARG A 25 -5.43 11.09 0.34
C ARG A 25 -5.35 11.21 1.87
N LEU A 26 -5.00 10.12 2.56
CA LEU A 26 -4.82 10.15 4.01
C LEU A 26 -3.59 10.99 4.41
N GLN A 27 -2.50 10.92 3.64
CA GLN A 27 -1.34 11.79 3.83
C GLN A 27 -1.68 13.27 3.57
N GLU A 28 -2.39 13.60 2.50
CA GLU A 28 -2.85 14.96 2.18
C GLU A 28 -3.76 15.54 3.28
N GLN A 29 -4.51 14.69 3.98
CA GLN A 29 -5.35 15.07 5.13
C GLN A 29 -4.55 15.27 6.42
N GLY A 30 -3.24 15.00 6.43
CA GLY A 30 -2.34 15.21 7.57
C GLY A 30 -2.22 14.01 8.51
N HIS A 31 -2.61 12.80 8.08
CA HIS A 31 -2.45 11.59 8.88
C HIS A 31 -1.04 11.00 8.78
N ALA A 32 -0.60 10.33 9.85
CA ALA A 32 0.62 9.54 9.85
C ALA A 32 0.35 8.17 9.22
N VAL A 33 0.62 8.04 7.93
CA VAL A 33 0.30 6.84 7.14
C VAL A 33 1.50 5.91 7.03
N ARG A 34 1.28 4.59 7.19
CA ARG A 34 2.26 3.52 6.91
C ARG A 34 1.65 2.49 5.97
N GLY A 35 2.38 2.12 4.92
CA GLY A 35 1.98 1.07 3.99
C GLY A 35 2.35 -0.32 4.50
N VAL A 36 1.50 -1.31 4.26
CA VAL A 36 1.78 -2.73 4.47
C VAL A 36 1.41 -3.50 3.20
N PHE A 37 2.35 -4.29 2.69
CA PHE A 37 2.09 -5.27 1.63
C PHE A 37 1.91 -6.65 2.25
N MET A 38 0.97 -7.44 1.75
CA MET A 38 0.67 -8.78 2.28
C MET A 38 0.80 -9.82 1.16
N LYS A 39 1.77 -10.74 1.29
CA LYS A 39 1.77 -11.98 0.52
C LYS A 39 0.95 -13.02 1.30
N ASN A 40 -0.28 -13.24 0.88
CA ASN A 40 -1.21 -14.15 1.56
C ASN A 40 -1.31 -15.54 0.91
N TRP A 41 -0.71 -15.70 -0.27
CA TRP A 41 -0.75 -16.94 -1.05
C TRP A 41 0.65 -17.28 -1.56
N GLU A 42 1.03 -18.54 -1.41
CA GLU A 42 2.31 -19.13 -1.86
C GLU A 42 2.12 -19.92 -3.18
N GLY A 43 1.13 -19.55 -4.00
CA GLY A 43 0.70 -20.35 -5.15
C GLY A 43 1.74 -20.45 -6.25
N ASP A 44 2.03 -21.70 -6.64
CA ASP A 44 2.88 -22.15 -7.75
C ASP A 44 3.99 -21.15 -8.14
N ASP A 45 4.96 -20.97 -7.24
CA ASP A 45 6.32 -20.46 -7.51
C ASP A 45 7.09 -21.35 -8.55
N THR A 46 6.37 -22.13 -9.37
CA THR A 46 6.87 -23.04 -10.40
C THR A 46 6.88 -22.43 -11.80
N GLU A 47 6.22 -21.29 -12.00
CA GLU A 47 6.39 -20.49 -13.22
C GLU A 47 7.43 -19.39 -12.95
N ASP A 48 8.30 -19.09 -13.91
CA ASP A 48 9.36 -18.05 -13.85
C ASP A 48 8.84 -16.62 -13.57
N TYR A 49 7.54 -16.46 -13.30
CA TYR A 49 6.83 -15.20 -13.10
C TYR A 49 6.11 -15.19 -11.74
N CYS A 50 6.73 -14.54 -10.73
CA CYS A 50 6.09 -14.29 -9.45
C CYS A 50 5.30 -12.97 -9.49
N ALA A 51 3.98 -13.04 -9.67
CA ALA A 51 3.12 -11.85 -9.69
C ALA A 51 3.24 -10.99 -8.40
N ALA A 52 3.42 -11.65 -7.25
CA ALA A 52 3.57 -10.97 -5.96
C ALA A 52 4.86 -10.13 -5.87
N GLU A 53 5.91 -10.47 -6.63
CA GLU A 53 7.14 -9.67 -6.68
C GLU A 53 6.90 -8.37 -7.45
N ALA A 54 6.18 -8.42 -8.57
CA ALA A 54 5.80 -7.24 -9.33
C ALA A 54 4.89 -6.32 -8.52
N ASP A 55 3.85 -6.88 -7.88
CA ASP A 55 2.93 -6.13 -7.02
C ASP A 55 3.66 -5.48 -5.82
N LEU A 56 4.66 -6.17 -5.26
CA LEU A 56 5.49 -5.62 -4.19
C LEU A 56 6.37 -4.47 -4.70
N ALA A 57 6.92 -4.56 -5.92
CA ALA A 57 7.70 -3.49 -6.52
C ALA A 57 6.86 -2.23 -6.73
N ASP A 58 5.62 -2.38 -7.22
CA ASP A 58 4.68 -1.28 -7.40
C ASP A 58 4.27 -0.65 -6.05
N ALA A 59 3.98 -1.48 -5.04
CA ALA A 59 3.69 -1.00 -3.69
C ALA A 59 4.85 -0.20 -3.07
N ARG A 60 6.09 -0.60 -3.35
CA ARG A 60 7.30 0.13 -2.93
C ARG A 60 7.47 1.45 -3.69
N ALA A 61 7.23 1.46 -5.00
CA ALA A 61 7.38 2.66 -5.83
C ALA A 61 6.44 3.79 -5.39
N VAL A 62 5.22 3.45 -4.96
CA VAL A 62 4.22 4.41 -4.47
C VAL A 62 4.48 4.91 -3.05
N SER A 63 5.25 4.15 -2.26
CA SER A 63 5.51 4.46 -0.84
C SER A 63 6.84 5.17 -0.58
N ALA A 64 7.61 5.48 -1.63
CA ALA A 64 8.83 6.29 -1.60
C ALA A 64 8.52 7.79 -1.57
#